data_AF-A0A3R7TCJ6-F1
#
_entry.id   AF-A0A3R7TCJ6-F1
#
_cell.length_a   1.000
_cell.length_b   1.000
_cell.length_c   1.000
_cell.angle_alpha   90.00
_cell.angle_beta   90.00
_cell.angle_gamma   90.00
#
_symmetry.space_group_name_H-M   'P 1'
#
loop_
_entity.id
_entity.type
_entity.pdbx_description
1 polymer ?
#
loop_
_entity_poly.entity_id
_entity_poly.type
_entity_poly.pdbx_seq_one_letter_code
_entity_poly.pdbx_strand_id
1 'polypeptide(L)'
;MAARDYHDLLKPKVINTVSGLSLISRIVVEGYTSGLHRSKSVGPGMEFSQYRGYEPGDDLRLLDWKMLARSGRYYIKQSEVESHVTVKFIVDASASMEQKEVGISKLEFARVIIACLSYMAQKQGDSVGLFALNEDDFVSIYPKADQKHFNRLLLELLKISTKGKWPELSIASQRIHNRGEKELVFFLTDMYEDVSELSDFVKNLKTANNEVVVLQIMTGSEMDFDFKKSVTFEDLETGAKVKVDVKKARATYLKNLEEKIERTKERLLSQGVHYHLFRMDSDLGDALQLFLKERIRLV
;
A
#
# COMPACT_ATOMS: atom_id res chain seq x y z
N MET A 1 -3.59 27.88 7.81
CA MET A 1 -2.82 27.09 8.78
C MET A 1 -1.84 26.29 7.95
N ALA A 2 -0.53 26.56 8.03
CA ALA A 2 0.46 25.94 7.15
C ALA A 2 0.31 24.42 7.20
N ALA A 3 0.25 23.77 6.02
CA ALA A 3 0.31 22.33 5.93
C ALA A 3 1.57 21.90 6.69
N ARG A 4 1.40 21.26 7.84
CA ARG A 4 2.54 20.76 8.60
C ARG A 4 3.20 19.72 7.71
N ASP A 5 4.44 20.00 7.34
CA ASP A 5 5.24 19.08 6.56
C ASP A 5 5.42 17.79 7.38
N TYR A 6 4.86 16.68 6.90
CA TYR A 6 4.88 15.42 7.64
C TYR A 6 6.29 14.83 7.67
N HIS A 7 7.20 15.28 6.80
CA HIS A 7 8.61 14.86 6.79
C HIS A 7 9.27 15.09 8.16
N ASP A 8 8.88 16.13 8.90
CA ASP A 8 9.36 16.39 10.26
C ASP A 8 8.98 15.32 11.29
N LEU A 9 7.95 14.54 10.99
CA LEU A 9 7.42 13.46 11.82
C LEU A 9 8.01 12.10 11.45
N LEU A 10 8.67 11.97 10.29
CA LEU A 10 9.41 10.77 9.89
C LEU A 10 10.73 10.69 10.68
N LYS A 11 10.60 10.44 11.98
CA LYS A 11 11.71 10.25 12.91
C LYS A 11 11.52 8.92 13.63
N PRO A 12 12.58 8.12 13.86
CA PRO A 12 12.46 6.83 14.54
C PRO A 12 11.67 6.88 15.85
N LYS A 13 11.85 7.94 16.65
CA LYS A 13 11.13 8.16 17.92
C LYS A 13 9.62 8.29 17.77
N VAL A 14 9.14 8.73 16.61
CA VAL A 14 7.72 8.93 16.32
C VAL A 14 7.15 7.71 15.63
N ILE A 15 7.78 7.24 14.56
CA ILE A 15 7.28 6.13 13.73
C ILE A 15 7.27 4.78 14.46
N ASN A 16 8.09 4.61 15.50
CA ASN A 16 8.10 3.40 16.33
C ASN A 16 7.11 3.45 17.51
N THR A 17 6.05 4.25 17.40
CA THR A 17 4.98 4.32 18.39
C THR A 17 3.61 4.29 17.72
N VAL A 18 2.62 3.66 18.38
CA VAL A 18 1.24 3.59 17.86
C VAL A 18 0.66 5.00 17.68
N SER A 19 0.86 5.86 18.69
CA SER A 19 0.41 7.25 18.64
C SER A 19 1.07 8.05 17.52
N GLY A 20 2.35 7.81 17.25
CA GLY A 20 3.07 8.47 16.17
C GLY A 20 2.60 8.01 14.78
N LEU A 21 2.48 6.71 14.56
CA LEU A 21 1.92 6.18 13.30
C LEU A 21 0.50 6.67 13.06
N SER A 22 -0.35 6.67 14.09
CA SER A 22 -1.72 7.20 14.01
C SER A 22 -1.74 8.70 13.66
N LEU A 23 -0.87 9.48 14.30
CA LEU A 23 -0.76 10.93 14.05
C LEU A 23 -0.30 11.23 12.62
N ILE A 24 0.75 10.56 12.14
CA ILE A 24 1.28 10.72 10.78
C ILE A 24 0.20 10.37 9.77
N SER A 25 -0.44 9.20 9.93
CA SER A 25 -1.50 8.72 9.04
C SER A 25 -2.63 9.74 8.92
N ARG A 26 -3.07 10.31 10.04
CA ARG A 26 -4.11 11.34 10.05
C ARG A 26 -3.66 12.60 9.30
N ILE A 27 -2.48 13.13 9.60
CA ILE A 27 -1.97 14.37 8.99
C ILE A 27 -1.82 14.21 7.47
N VAL A 28 -1.19 13.10 7.04
CA VAL A 28 -0.92 12.82 5.63
C VAL A 28 -2.22 12.63 4.85
N VAL A 29 -3.13 11.78 5.36
CA VAL A 29 -4.39 11.50 4.66
C VAL A 29 -5.35 12.69 4.66
N GLU A 30 -5.47 13.43 5.77
CA GLU A 30 -6.35 14.61 5.83
C GLU A 30 -5.80 15.77 5.01
N GLY A 31 -4.49 15.98 5.01
CA GLY A 31 -3.82 16.94 4.14
C GLY A 31 -4.05 16.65 2.67
N TYR A 32 -3.87 15.38 2.28
CA TYR A 32 -4.09 14.92 0.91
C TYR A 32 -5.56 15.02 0.47
N THR A 33 -6.50 14.55 1.31
CA THR A 33 -7.94 14.57 0.99
C THR A 33 -8.47 16.01 0.87
N SER A 34 -8.00 16.92 1.72
CA SER A 34 -8.36 18.35 1.66
C SER A 34 -7.94 19.00 0.33
N GLY A 35 -6.86 18.53 -0.30
CA GLY A 35 -6.45 18.93 -1.65
C GLY A 35 -7.33 18.32 -2.76
N LEU A 36 -7.83 17.10 -2.57
CA LEU A 36 -8.66 16.35 -3.52
C LEU A 36 -10.12 16.79 -3.60
N HIS A 37 -10.66 17.44 -2.57
CA HIS A 37 -12.09 17.80 -2.45
C HIS A 37 -12.66 18.74 -3.54
N ARG A 38 -11.91 19.06 -4.60
CA ARG A 38 -12.40 19.81 -5.77
C ARG A 38 -13.10 18.96 -6.84
N SER A 39 -13.08 17.62 -6.77
CA SER A 39 -13.88 16.78 -7.68
C SER A 39 -14.44 15.54 -6.99
N LYS A 40 -15.76 15.42 -6.88
CA LYS A 40 -16.43 14.14 -6.55
C LYS A 40 -17.54 13.84 -7.56
N SER A 41 -17.58 12.58 -8.00
CA SER A 41 -18.59 11.97 -8.86
C SER A 41 -19.61 11.21 -7.99
N VAL A 42 -20.90 11.26 -8.35
CA VAL A 42 -22.04 10.66 -7.61
C VAL A 42 -22.74 9.62 -8.50
N GLY A 43 -23.01 8.41 -7.99
CA GLY A 43 -23.71 7.32 -8.69
C GLY A 43 -24.97 6.80 -7.95
N PRO A 44 -25.68 5.77 -8.45
CA PRO A 44 -26.90 5.21 -7.84
C PRO A 44 -26.63 3.94 -6.99
N GLY A 45 -27.07 3.91 -5.73
CA GLY A 45 -26.81 2.83 -4.75
C GLY A 45 -27.98 2.51 -3.78
N MET A 46 -27.67 1.95 -2.58
CA MET A 46 -28.67 1.57 -1.55
C MET A 46 -28.90 2.54 -0.37
N GLU A 47 -27.92 3.34 0.09
CA GLU A 47 -28.14 4.36 1.15
C GLU A 47 -28.29 5.79 0.62
N PHE A 48 -29.29 6.52 1.13
CA PHE A 48 -29.71 7.83 0.65
C PHE A 48 -28.61 8.89 0.83
N SER A 49 -28.09 9.45 -0.28
CA SER A 49 -27.06 10.50 -0.24
C SER A 49 -27.66 11.88 -0.55
N GLN A 50 -28.40 12.01 -1.66
CA GLN A 50 -29.00 13.29 -2.05
C GLN A 50 -30.18 13.08 -3.02
N TYR A 51 -31.05 14.09 -3.11
CA TYR A 51 -32.05 14.19 -4.18
C TYR A 51 -31.48 14.96 -5.37
N ARG A 52 -31.55 14.36 -6.56
CA ARG A 52 -31.32 15.05 -7.84
C ARG A 52 -32.65 15.19 -8.57
N GLY A 53 -32.85 16.31 -9.28
CA GLY A 53 -33.98 16.44 -10.20
C GLY A 53 -33.95 15.34 -11.27
N TYR A 54 -35.10 14.78 -11.59
CA TYR A 54 -35.23 13.78 -12.66
C TYR A 54 -34.81 14.37 -14.01
N GLU A 55 -34.05 13.60 -14.78
CA GLU A 55 -33.73 13.87 -16.18
C GLU A 55 -34.26 12.74 -17.08
N PRO A 56 -34.65 13.06 -18.33
CA PRO A 56 -35.08 12.03 -19.29
C PRO A 56 -33.99 10.96 -19.49
N GLY A 57 -34.33 9.71 -19.20
CA GLY A 57 -33.40 8.57 -19.24
C GLY A 57 -33.13 7.94 -17.87
N ASP A 58 -33.48 8.63 -16.77
CA ASP A 58 -33.36 8.08 -15.42
C ASP A 58 -34.36 6.93 -15.17
N ASP A 59 -33.93 5.92 -14.41
CA ASP A 59 -34.80 4.80 -14.00
C ASP A 59 -35.88 5.30 -13.01
N LEU A 60 -37.14 5.28 -13.45
CA LEU A 60 -38.31 5.69 -12.66
C LEU A 60 -38.52 4.85 -11.39
N ARG A 61 -37.89 3.68 -11.26
CA ARG A 61 -37.89 2.91 -10.00
C ARG A 61 -37.20 3.62 -8.86
N LEU A 62 -36.25 4.51 -9.17
CA LEU A 62 -35.52 5.32 -8.19
C LEU A 62 -36.25 6.62 -7.82
N LEU A 63 -37.44 6.85 -8.37
CA LEU A 63 -38.23 8.05 -8.12
C LEU A 63 -38.81 8.08 -6.70
N ASP A 64 -38.65 9.21 -6.00
CA ASP A 64 -39.25 9.40 -4.68
C ASP A 64 -40.68 9.95 -4.80
N TRP A 65 -41.65 9.05 -4.76
CA TRP A 65 -43.08 9.37 -4.82
C TRP A 65 -43.56 10.27 -3.68
N LYS A 66 -42.95 10.19 -2.49
CA LYS A 66 -43.32 11.04 -1.35
C LYS A 66 -42.85 12.47 -1.57
N MET A 67 -41.67 12.66 -2.14
CA MET A 67 -41.16 13.99 -2.43
C MET A 67 -41.86 14.63 -3.64
N LEU A 68 -42.26 13.83 -4.63
CA LEU A 68 -43.16 14.29 -5.70
C LEU A 68 -44.46 14.84 -5.13
N ALA A 69 -45.10 14.11 -4.21
CA ALA A 69 -46.35 14.53 -3.58
C ALA A 69 -46.22 15.84 -2.76
N ARG A 70 -45.03 16.13 -2.22
CA ARG A 70 -44.77 17.35 -1.43
C ARG A 70 -44.33 18.56 -2.24
N SER A 71 -43.50 18.35 -3.26
CA SER A 71 -42.82 19.42 -3.99
C SER A 71 -43.39 19.67 -5.39
N GLY A 72 -44.19 18.75 -5.93
CA GLY A 72 -44.69 18.79 -7.31
C GLY A 72 -43.60 18.59 -8.37
N ARG A 73 -42.36 18.26 -7.97
CA ARG A 73 -41.21 18.06 -8.86
C ARG A 73 -40.74 16.62 -8.78
N TYR A 74 -40.29 16.11 -9.93
CA TYR A 74 -39.72 14.77 -10.03
C TYR A 74 -38.28 14.79 -9.53
N TYR A 75 -38.00 13.92 -8.58
CA TYR A 75 -36.67 13.74 -8.03
C TYR A 75 -36.33 12.26 -7.97
N ILE A 76 -35.09 11.96 -8.30
CA ILE A 76 -34.51 10.64 -8.20
C ILE A 76 -33.73 10.56 -6.90
N LYS A 77 -33.96 9.47 -6.16
CA LYS A 77 -33.19 9.10 -4.99
C LYS A 77 -31.81 8.66 -5.45
N GLN A 78 -30.81 9.53 -5.34
CA GLN A 78 -29.42 9.12 -5.52
C GLN A 78 -28.90 8.55 -4.22
N SER A 79 -27.99 7.62 -4.36
CA SER A 79 -27.57 6.83 -3.24
C SER A 79 -26.11 6.44 -3.42
N GLU A 80 -25.32 6.58 -2.37
CA GLU A 80 -23.93 6.17 -2.42
C GLU A 80 -23.88 4.64 -2.40
N VAL A 81 -23.20 4.07 -3.41
CA VAL A 81 -22.78 2.67 -3.36
C VAL A 81 -21.56 2.63 -2.46
N GLU A 82 -21.75 2.20 -1.21
CA GLU A 82 -20.61 1.81 -0.39
C GLU A 82 -20.15 0.43 -0.87
N SER A 83 -19.22 0.42 -1.82
CA SER A 83 -18.53 -0.80 -2.22
C SER A 83 -17.48 -1.12 -1.15
N HIS A 84 -17.79 -2.07 -0.27
CA HIS A 84 -16.79 -2.56 0.67
C HIS A 84 -15.71 -3.34 -0.08
N VAL A 85 -14.48 -2.82 -0.08
CA VAL A 85 -13.31 -3.52 -0.59
C VAL A 85 -12.55 -4.10 0.60
N THR A 86 -12.04 -5.32 0.44
CA THR A 86 -11.15 -5.93 1.43
C THR A 86 -9.70 -5.60 1.06
N VAL A 87 -9.07 -4.71 1.82
CA VAL A 87 -7.67 -4.31 1.64
C VAL A 87 -6.76 -5.23 2.45
N LYS A 88 -5.78 -5.87 1.81
CA LYS A 88 -4.78 -6.72 2.48
C LYS A 88 -3.40 -6.13 2.27
N PHE A 89 -2.67 -5.92 3.35
CA PHE A 89 -1.25 -5.60 3.31
C PHE A 89 -0.45 -6.86 3.56
N ILE A 90 0.45 -7.18 2.65
CA ILE A 90 1.43 -8.24 2.78
C ILE A 90 2.79 -7.56 2.84
N VAL A 91 3.59 -7.89 3.85
CA VAL A 91 4.86 -7.24 4.13
C VAL A 91 5.96 -8.27 4.11
N ASP A 92 7.01 -7.96 3.35
CA ASP A 92 8.28 -8.63 3.43
C ASP A 92 9.02 -8.23 4.71
N ALA A 93 9.30 -9.23 5.54
CA ALA A 93 10.04 -9.09 6.78
C ALA A 93 11.35 -9.88 6.73
N SER A 94 11.92 -10.12 5.55
CA SER A 94 13.28 -10.62 5.38
C SER A 94 14.32 -9.66 5.95
N ALA A 95 15.57 -10.11 6.07
CA ALA A 95 16.68 -9.30 6.55
C ALA A 95 17.02 -8.12 5.61
N SER A 96 16.76 -8.23 4.30
CA SER A 96 17.03 -7.15 3.33
C SER A 96 16.25 -5.86 3.64
N MET A 97 15.07 -6.01 4.24
CA MET A 97 14.18 -4.91 4.64
C MET A 97 14.69 -4.11 5.85
N GLU A 98 15.77 -4.55 6.52
CA GLU A 98 16.40 -3.82 7.63
C GLU A 98 17.35 -2.71 7.15
N GLN A 99 17.65 -2.66 5.85
CA GLN A 99 18.48 -1.60 5.27
C GLN A 99 17.91 -0.22 5.56
N LYS A 100 18.79 0.71 5.97
CA LYS A 100 18.41 2.03 6.49
C LYS A 100 18.85 3.17 5.60
N GLU A 101 18.01 4.20 5.55
CA GLU A 101 18.31 5.52 5.02
C GLU A 101 17.88 6.57 6.04
N VAL A 102 18.79 7.51 6.36
CA VAL A 102 18.56 8.57 7.35
C VAL A 102 18.05 8.04 8.71
N GLY A 103 18.48 6.82 9.08
CA GLY A 103 18.13 6.18 10.35
C GLY A 103 16.77 5.47 10.39
N ILE A 104 16.08 5.35 9.25
CA ILE A 104 14.82 4.62 9.10
C ILE A 104 15.06 3.40 8.21
N SER A 105 14.58 2.22 8.59
CA SER A 105 14.65 1.02 7.73
C SER A 105 13.56 0.97 6.66
N LYS A 106 13.76 0.19 5.59
CA LYS A 106 12.72 -0.07 4.58
C LYS A 106 11.45 -0.63 5.23
N LEU A 107 11.58 -1.53 6.22
CA LEU A 107 10.44 -2.03 7.00
C LEU A 107 9.76 -0.91 7.80
N GLU A 108 10.51 -0.07 8.50
CA GLU A 108 9.93 1.05 9.26
C GLU A 108 9.18 2.03 8.34
N PHE A 109 9.70 2.27 7.15
CA PHE A 109 9.03 3.08 6.13
C PHE A 109 7.77 2.39 5.59
N ALA A 110 7.83 1.08 5.32
CA ALA A 110 6.67 0.27 4.95
C ALA A 110 5.55 0.36 6.00
N ARG A 111 5.89 0.34 7.31
CA ARG A 111 4.90 0.53 8.40
C ARG A 111 4.18 1.87 8.28
N VAL A 112 4.88 2.95 7.94
CA VAL A 112 4.28 4.28 7.75
C VAL A 112 3.32 4.27 6.56
N ILE A 113 3.72 3.71 5.41
CA ILE A 113 2.85 3.57 4.24
C ILE A 113 1.58 2.79 4.61
N ILE A 114 1.74 1.61 5.23
CA ILE A 114 0.61 0.76 5.61
C ILE A 114 -0.30 1.48 6.59
N ALA A 115 0.25 2.18 7.58
CA ALA A 115 -0.56 2.96 8.53
C ALA A 115 -1.40 4.02 7.81
N CYS A 116 -0.81 4.77 6.86
CA CYS A 116 -1.51 5.78 6.08
C CYS A 116 -2.61 5.17 5.19
N LEU A 117 -2.27 4.11 4.45
CA LEU A 117 -3.22 3.42 3.57
C LEU A 117 -4.34 2.74 4.36
N SER A 118 -4.02 2.12 5.50
CA SER A 118 -5.01 1.52 6.40
C SER A 118 -5.97 2.57 6.97
N TYR A 119 -5.46 3.74 7.35
CA TYR A 119 -6.30 4.85 7.83
C TYR A 119 -7.23 5.36 6.72
N MET A 120 -6.73 5.47 5.49
CA MET A 120 -7.56 5.88 4.35
C MET A 120 -8.63 4.84 4.01
N ALA A 121 -8.27 3.57 3.94
CA ALA A 121 -9.20 2.46 3.71
C ALA A 121 -10.30 2.45 4.78
N GLN A 122 -9.92 2.62 6.05
CA GLN A 122 -10.88 2.67 7.16
C GLN A 122 -11.85 3.87 7.02
N LYS A 123 -11.37 5.04 6.58
CA LYS A 123 -12.24 6.20 6.28
C LYS A 123 -13.22 5.95 5.12
N GLN A 124 -12.91 5.01 4.23
CA GLN A 124 -13.77 4.61 3.10
C GLN A 124 -14.67 3.41 3.43
N GLY A 125 -14.70 2.95 4.68
CA GLY A 125 -15.51 1.80 5.09
C GLY A 125 -14.96 0.44 4.66
N ASP A 126 -13.70 0.39 4.22
CA ASP A 126 -13.04 -0.84 3.76
C ASP A 126 -12.53 -1.68 4.94
N SER A 127 -12.51 -2.99 4.76
CA SER A 127 -11.91 -3.92 5.72
C SER A 127 -10.40 -4.01 5.50
N VAL A 128 -9.60 -3.95 6.57
CA VAL A 128 -8.12 -3.96 6.44
C VAL A 128 -7.50 -5.15 7.14
N GLY A 129 -6.68 -5.93 6.43
CA GLY A 129 -5.87 -7.03 6.97
C GLY A 129 -4.37 -6.78 6.81
N LEU A 130 -3.57 -7.46 7.63
CA LEU A 130 -2.11 -7.39 7.63
C LEU A 130 -1.51 -8.78 7.71
N PHE A 131 -0.52 -9.05 6.87
CA PHE A 131 0.26 -10.27 6.84
C PHE A 131 1.74 -9.88 6.75
N ALA A 132 2.58 -10.39 7.63
CA ALA A 132 4.03 -10.18 7.55
C ALA A 132 4.71 -11.54 7.53
N LEU A 133 5.63 -11.72 6.60
CA LEU A 133 6.26 -13.01 6.33
C LEU A 133 7.77 -12.89 6.36
N ASN A 134 8.40 -13.82 7.06
CA ASN A 134 9.80 -14.16 6.93
C ASN A 134 10.00 -15.66 7.18
N GLU A 135 11.24 -16.12 7.15
CA GLU A 135 11.60 -17.52 7.34
C GLU A 135 11.17 -18.09 8.71
N ASP A 136 11.23 -17.27 9.77
CA ASP A 136 11.08 -17.71 11.16
C ASP A 136 9.70 -17.43 11.77
N ASP A 137 9.00 -16.41 11.28
CA ASP A 137 7.82 -15.81 11.90
C ASP A 137 6.75 -15.43 10.88
N PHE A 138 5.51 -15.50 11.33
CA PHE A 138 4.34 -15.19 10.52
C PHE A 138 3.32 -14.41 11.36
N VAL A 139 3.17 -13.12 11.04
CA VAL A 139 2.17 -12.26 11.65
C VAL A 139 0.95 -12.20 10.75
N SER A 140 -0.25 -12.46 11.30
CA SER A 140 -1.50 -12.30 10.56
C SER A 140 -2.61 -11.65 11.36
N ILE A 141 -3.28 -10.71 10.70
CA ILE A 141 -4.47 -10.02 11.15
C ILE A 141 -5.47 -10.08 10.00
N TYR A 142 -6.57 -10.80 10.22
CA TYR A 142 -7.61 -10.90 9.20
C TYR A 142 -8.36 -9.56 9.01
N PRO A 143 -8.83 -9.28 7.78
CA PRO A 143 -9.54 -8.05 7.48
C PRO A 143 -10.76 -7.80 8.36
N LYS A 144 -10.86 -6.59 8.91
CA LYS A 144 -12.06 -6.05 9.58
C LYS A 144 -12.16 -4.54 9.35
N ALA A 145 -13.37 -4.03 9.23
CA ALA A 145 -13.68 -2.60 9.15
C ALA A 145 -14.09 -2.07 10.54
N ASP A 146 -13.12 -1.85 11.44
CA ASP A 146 -13.37 -1.32 12.79
C ASP A 146 -12.22 -0.41 13.29
N GLN A 147 -12.54 0.61 14.08
CA GLN A 147 -11.57 1.55 14.62
C GLN A 147 -10.63 0.91 15.65
N LYS A 148 -11.13 -0.03 16.48
CA LYS A 148 -10.26 -0.75 17.42
C LYS A 148 -9.33 -1.68 16.66
N HIS A 149 -9.82 -2.23 15.55
CA HIS A 149 -9.01 -3.03 14.63
C HIS A 149 -7.84 -2.24 14.03
N PHE A 150 -8.05 -0.98 13.62
CA PHE A 150 -6.95 -0.12 13.16
C PHE A 150 -5.85 0.06 14.22
N ASN A 151 -6.21 0.36 15.47
CA ASN A 151 -5.22 0.49 16.55
C ASN A 151 -4.48 -0.83 16.82
N ARG A 152 -5.17 -1.97 16.73
CA ARG A 152 -4.54 -3.30 16.82
C ARG A 152 -3.55 -3.52 15.67
N LEU A 153 -3.94 -3.16 14.44
CA LEU A 153 -3.06 -3.25 13.27
C LEU A 153 -1.78 -2.45 13.46
N LEU A 154 -1.88 -1.20 13.96
CA LEU A 154 -0.70 -0.39 14.27
C LEU A 154 0.21 -1.02 15.34
N LEU A 155 -0.37 -1.64 16.37
CA LEU A 155 0.40 -2.34 17.40
C LEU A 155 1.16 -3.55 16.83
N GLU A 156 0.50 -4.35 15.99
CA GLU A 156 1.13 -5.52 15.36
C GLU A 156 2.20 -5.11 14.35
N LEU A 157 2.00 -4.03 13.58
CA LEU A 157 3.04 -3.48 12.70
C LEU A 157 4.36 -3.22 13.43
N LEU A 158 4.28 -2.68 14.65
CA LEU A 158 5.46 -2.40 15.48
C LEU A 158 6.15 -3.65 16.04
N LYS A 159 5.45 -4.78 16.10
CA LYS A 159 6.02 -6.05 16.57
C LYS A 159 6.75 -6.82 15.49
N ILE A 160 6.46 -6.55 14.21
CA ILE A 160 7.13 -7.19 13.08
C ILE A 160 8.63 -6.91 13.17
N SER A 161 9.46 -7.94 13.08
CA SER A 161 10.91 -7.80 13.02
C SER A 161 11.46 -8.44 11.76
N THR A 162 12.51 -7.85 11.19
CA THR A 162 13.20 -8.40 10.03
C THR A 162 14.14 -9.52 10.43
N LYS A 163 13.99 -10.71 9.85
CA LYS A 163 14.87 -11.87 10.11
C LYS A 163 14.91 -12.80 8.92
N GLY A 164 16.01 -13.53 8.77
CA GLY A 164 16.16 -14.58 7.76
C GLY A 164 15.83 -14.10 6.35
N LYS A 165 15.31 -15.02 5.54
CA LYS A 165 14.91 -14.78 4.15
C LYS A 165 13.39 -14.77 3.97
N TRP A 166 12.94 -14.56 2.74
CA TRP A 166 11.55 -14.84 2.38
C TRP A 166 11.24 -16.35 2.53
N PRO A 167 10.09 -16.74 3.11
CA PRO A 167 9.76 -18.14 3.34
C PRO A 167 9.48 -18.89 2.04
N GLU A 168 9.55 -20.23 2.10
CA GLU A 168 9.18 -21.06 0.96
C GLU A 168 7.74 -20.79 0.50
N LEU A 169 7.57 -20.74 -0.82
CA LEU A 169 6.34 -20.34 -1.50
C LEU A 169 5.09 -21.12 -1.04
N SER A 170 5.24 -22.42 -0.78
CA SER A 170 4.17 -23.31 -0.32
C SER A 170 3.61 -22.89 1.04
N ILE A 171 4.47 -22.40 1.93
CA ILE A 171 4.12 -21.92 3.28
C ILE A 171 3.46 -20.56 3.16
N ALA A 172 4.03 -19.66 2.35
CA ALA A 172 3.50 -18.31 2.16
C ALA A 172 2.08 -18.31 1.59
N SER A 173 1.81 -19.13 0.56
CA SER A 173 0.50 -19.15 -0.12
C SER A 173 -0.63 -19.77 0.72
N GLN A 174 -0.33 -20.77 1.55
CA GLN A 174 -1.36 -21.43 2.38
C GLN A 174 -1.92 -20.54 3.47
N ARG A 175 -1.15 -19.53 3.89
CA ARG A 175 -1.46 -18.68 5.05
C ARG A 175 -2.29 -17.44 4.70
N ILE A 176 -2.38 -17.10 3.42
CA ILE A 176 -3.13 -15.94 2.93
C ILE A 176 -4.39 -16.44 2.23
N HIS A 177 -5.48 -16.51 3.00
CA HIS A 177 -6.74 -17.00 2.48
C HIS A 177 -7.40 -15.99 1.55
N ASN A 178 -7.76 -16.42 0.34
CA ASN A 178 -8.71 -15.74 -0.53
C ASN A 178 -10.13 -15.99 -0.02
N ARG A 179 -10.91 -14.93 0.20
CA ARG A 179 -12.30 -15.05 0.68
C ARG A 179 -13.35 -14.94 -0.43
N GLY A 180 -12.92 -14.74 -1.67
CA GLY A 180 -13.80 -14.60 -2.84
C GLY A 180 -14.47 -13.23 -2.96
N GLU A 181 -14.18 -12.31 -2.04
CA GLU A 181 -14.64 -10.91 -2.07
C GLU A 181 -13.78 -10.07 -3.04
N LYS A 182 -14.21 -8.83 -3.31
CA LYS A 182 -13.38 -7.84 -4.01
C LYS A 182 -12.20 -7.46 -3.11
N GLU A 183 -11.00 -7.86 -3.48
CA GLU A 183 -9.80 -7.65 -2.66
C GLU A 183 -8.80 -6.70 -3.35
N LEU A 184 -8.23 -5.77 -2.57
CA LEU A 184 -7.10 -4.95 -2.99
C LEU A 184 -5.89 -5.36 -2.16
N VAL A 185 -4.92 -6.01 -2.79
CA VAL A 185 -3.74 -6.59 -2.12
C VAL A 185 -2.53 -5.72 -2.41
N PHE A 186 -1.94 -5.15 -1.37
CA PHE A 186 -0.65 -4.47 -1.44
C PHE A 186 0.44 -5.39 -0.92
N PHE A 187 1.46 -5.65 -1.73
CA PHE A 187 2.68 -6.34 -1.32
C PHE A 187 3.84 -5.35 -1.21
N LEU A 188 4.37 -5.15 0.00
CA LEU A 188 5.48 -4.24 0.28
C LEU A 188 6.75 -5.05 0.49
N THR A 189 7.72 -4.87 -0.40
CA THR A 189 8.99 -5.61 -0.43
C THR A 189 10.06 -4.73 -1.08
N ASP A 190 11.34 -5.09 -0.97
CA ASP A 190 12.40 -4.48 -1.78
C ASP A 190 12.68 -5.26 -3.08
N MET A 191 11.91 -6.32 -3.36
CA MET A 191 12.09 -7.24 -4.50
C MET A 191 13.50 -7.84 -4.55
N TYR A 192 14.10 -8.06 -3.38
CA TYR A 192 15.34 -8.82 -3.25
C TYR A 192 15.03 -10.32 -3.31
N GLU A 193 15.19 -10.91 -4.50
CA GLU A 193 15.03 -12.34 -4.76
C GLU A 193 16.30 -12.92 -5.38
N ASP A 194 16.59 -14.19 -5.08
CA ASP A 194 17.70 -14.97 -5.65
C ASP A 194 17.27 -15.64 -6.97
N VAL A 195 16.11 -16.33 -6.95
CA VAL A 195 15.61 -17.07 -8.12
C VAL A 195 14.35 -16.43 -8.69
N SER A 196 13.24 -16.52 -7.96
CA SER A 196 11.93 -16.00 -8.36
C SER A 196 10.85 -16.12 -7.27
N GLU A 197 11.24 -16.37 -6.03
CA GLU A 197 10.37 -16.70 -4.92
C GLU A 197 9.32 -15.61 -4.64
N LEU A 198 9.71 -14.34 -4.71
CA LEU A 198 8.81 -13.20 -4.54
C LEU A 198 7.89 -13.05 -5.76
N SER A 199 8.47 -13.07 -6.96
CA SER A 199 7.73 -12.97 -8.21
C SER A 199 6.67 -14.07 -8.38
N ASP A 200 7.00 -15.31 -8.01
CA ASP A 200 6.10 -16.46 -8.12
C ASP A 200 5.04 -16.43 -7.02
N PHE A 201 5.38 -15.93 -5.83
CA PHE A 201 4.41 -15.72 -4.76
C PHE A 201 3.35 -14.70 -5.19
N VAL A 202 3.79 -13.56 -5.71
CA VAL A 202 2.90 -12.49 -6.20
C VAL A 202 2.01 -12.98 -7.33
N LYS A 203 2.54 -13.77 -8.26
CA LYS A 203 1.76 -14.42 -9.32
C LYS A 203 0.61 -15.25 -8.76
N ASN A 204 0.86 -16.02 -7.70
CA ASN A 204 -0.15 -16.87 -7.07
C ASN A 204 -1.19 -16.10 -6.26
N LEU A 205 -0.91 -14.84 -5.89
CA LEU A 205 -1.89 -13.97 -5.25
C LEU A 205 -2.95 -13.48 -6.24
N LYS A 206 -2.62 -13.31 -7.53
CA LYS A 206 -3.56 -12.75 -8.50
C LYS A 206 -4.69 -13.74 -8.80
N THR A 207 -5.92 -13.24 -8.69
CA THR A 207 -7.16 -13.95 -8.98
C THR A 207 -8.09 -13.04 -9.80
N ALA A 208 -9.23 -13.56 -10.24
CA ALA A 208 -10.20 -12.78 -11.00
C ALA A 208 -10.89 -11.66 -10.17
N ASN A 209 -10.92 -11.80 -8.85
CA ASN A 209 -11.66 -10.90 -7.95
C ASN A 209 -10.76 -9.97 -7.14
N ASN A 210 -9.47 -9.89 -7.46
CA ASN A 210 -8.56 -9.01 -6.74
C ASN A 210 -7.68 -8.18 -7.65
N GLU A 211 -7.26 -7.03 -7.15
CA GLU A 211 -6.12 -6.30 -7.70
C GLU A 211 -4.92 -6.45 -6.79
N VAL A 212 -3.77 -6.75 -7.38
CA VAL A 212 -2.51 -6.93 -6.67
C VAL A 212 -1.56 -5.83 -7.07
N VAL A 213 -1.01 -5.14 -6.08
CA VAL A 213 -0.10 -4.01 -6.24
C VAL A 213 1.18 -4.32 -5.47
N VAL A 214 2.30 -4.42 -6.18
CA VAL A 214 3.64 -4.53 -5.59
C VAL A 214 4.21 -3.12 -5.42
N LEU A 215 4.52 -2.79 -4.18
CA LEU A 215 5.25 -1.58 -3.79
C LEU A 215 6.69 -1.98 -3.51
N GLN A 216 7.57 -1.75 -4.48
CA GLN A 216 9.00 -1.97 -4.28
C GLN A 216 9.60 -0.78 -3.54
N ILE A 217 10.09 -0.98 -2.32
CA ILE A 217 10.71 0.08 -1.52
C ILE A 217 12.22 0.08 -1.74
N MET A 218 12.75 1.23 -2.14
CA MET A 218 14.18 1.44 -2.32
C MET A 218 14.63 2.70 -1.61
N THR A 219 15.86 2.66 -1.09
CA THR A 219 16.52 3.86 -0.56
C THR A 219 17.03 4.73 -1.72
N GLY A 220 17.10 6.04 -1.52
CA GLY A 220 17.74 6.96 -2.48
C GLY A 220 19.21 6.59 -2.70
N SER A 221 19.92 6.21 -1.65
CA SER A 221 21.32 5.78 -1.75
C SER A 221 21.54 4.52 -2.61
N GLU A 222 20.61 3.56 -2.60
CA GLU A 222 20.63 2.43 -3.54
C GLU A 222 20.42 2.90 -4.97
N MET A 223 19.40 3.72 -5.20
CA MET A 223 19.03 4.13 -6.56
C MET A 223 20.04 5.08 -7.20
N ASP A 224 20.70 5.92 -6.42
CA ASP A 224 21.65 6.91 -6.93
C ASP A 224 23.11 6.41 -6.83
N PHE A 225 23.34 5.35 -6.05
CA PHE A 225 24.63 4.73 -5.75
C PHE A 225 25.69 5.76 -5.31
N ASP A 226 25.32 6.60 -4.34
CA ASP A 226 26.08 7.79 -3.89
C ASP A 226 27.01 7.51 -2.69
N PHE A 227 27.46 6.27 -2.56
CA PHE A 227 28.34 5.81 -1.48
C PHE A 227 29.76 6.43 -1.51
N LYS A 228 30.47 6.38 -0.36
CA LYS A 228 31.86 6.88 -0.23
C LYS A 228 32.84 6.06 -1.11
N LYS A 229 34.02 6.63 -1.43
CA LYS A 229 34.97 6.09 -2.43
C LYS A 229 35.25 4.57 -2.38
N SER A 230 35.42 3.98 -1.20
CA SER A 230 35.56 2.53 -1.05
C SER A 230 34.70 2.07 0.12
N VAL A 231 33.79 1.15 -0.17
CA VAL A 231 32.84 0.59 0.79
C VAL A 231 32.87 -0.92 0.65
N THR A 232 32.78 -1.60 1.78
CA THR A 232 32.48 -3.03 1.82
C THR A 232 30.99 -3.18 2.00
N PHE A 233 30.32 -3.73 0.99
CA PHE A 233 28.92 -4.12 1.09
C PHE A 233 28.84 -5.46 1.79
N GLU A 234 27.83 -5.61 2.64
CA GLU A 234 27.48 -6.85 3.33
C GLU A 234 26.04 -7.18 2.96
N ASP A 235 25.83 -8.37 2.42
CA ASP A 235 24.51 -8.89 2.16
C ASP A 235 23.86 -9.28 3.50
N LEU A 236 22.70 -8.70 3.81
CA LEU A 236 21.99 -8.91 5.07
C LEU A 236 21.37 -10.32 5.18
N GLU A 237 21.17 -11.01 4.06
CA GLU A 237 20.60 -12.36 4.07
C GLU A 237 21.65 -13.47 4.09
N THR A 238 22.79 -13.26 3.42
CA THR A 238 23.86 -14.28 3.32
C THR A 238 25.08 -13.98 4.17
N GLY A 239 25.28 -12.73 4.60
CA GLY A 239 26.48 -12.26 5.28
C GLY A 239 27.70 -12.10 4.36
N ALA A 240 27.54 -12.29 3.04
CA ALA A 240 28.63 -12.17 2.08
C ALA A 240 29.13 -10.71 2.02
N LYS A 241 30.46 -10.54 2.03
CA LYS A 241 31.10 -9.21 2.02
C LYS A 241 31.85 -8.97 0.72
N VAL A 242 31.54 -7.87 0.04
CA VAL A 242 32.19 -7.48 -1.22
C VAL A 242 32.76 -6.08 -1.09
N LYS A 243 34.07 -5.96 -1.33
CA LYS A 243 34.74 -4.65 -1.37
C LYS A 243 34.59 -4.05 -2.76
N VAL A 244 33.98 -2.86 -2.82
CA VAL A 244 33.67 -2.19 -4.08
C VAL A 244 34.36 -0.83 -4.16
N ASP A 245 34.95 -0.55 -5.32
CA ASP A 245 35.37 0.80 -5.71
C ASP A 245 34.17 1.49 -6.37
N VAL A 246 33.56 2.43 -5.64
CA VAL A 246 32.28 3.04 -6.02
C VAL A 246 32.39 3.76 -7.37
N LYS A 247 33.52 4.41 -7.66
CA LYS A 247 33.69 5.14 -8.92
C LYS A 247 33.68 4.21 -10.13
N LYS A 248 34.26 3.02 -10.00
CA LYS A 248 34.33 2.04 -11.09
C LYS A 248 33.02 1.27 -11.24
N ALA A 249 32.36 0.96 -10.13
CA ALA A 249 31.16 0.14 -10.11
C ALA A 249 29.87 0.91 -10.42
N ARG A 250 29.81 2.23 -10.15
CA ARG A 250 28.57 3.02 -10.24
C ARG A 250 27.83 2.87 -11.57
N ALA A 251 28.51 3.08 -12.70
CA ALA A 251 27.86 3.04 -14.01
C ALA A 251 27.27 1.66 -14.32
N THR A 252 28.03 0.59 -14.03
CA THR A 252 27.57 -0.79 -14.23
C THR A 252 26.43 -1.15 -13.29
N TYR A 253 26.53 -0.73 -12.02
CA TYR A 253 25.49 -0.98 -11.02
C TYR A 253 24.18 -0.31 -11.42
N LEU A 254 24.18 0.99 -11.74
CA LEU A 254 22.97 1.73 -12.10
C LEU A 254 22.30 1.15 -13.34
N LYS A 255 23.10 0.76 -14.34
CA LYS A 255 22.59 0.08 -15.54
C LYS A 255 21.93 -1.26 -15.19
N ASN A 256 22.60 -2.10 -14.41
CA ASN A 256 22.06 -3.40 -14.00
C ASN A 256 20.80 -3.25 -13.13
N LEU A 257 20.75 -2.20 -12.30
CA LEU A 257 19.60 -1.90 -11.45
C LEU A 257 18.39 -1.49 -12.30
N GLU A 258 18.58 -0.59 -13.26
CA GLU A 258 17.55 -0.14 -14.21
C GLU A 258 17.00 -1.34 -15.02
N GLU A 259 17.90 -2.17 -15.56
CA GLU A 259 17.52 -3.40 -16.27
C GLU A 259 16.76 -4.38 -15.37
N LYS A 260 17.16 -4.53 -14.09
CA LYS A 260 16.46 -5.38 -13.13
C LYS A 260 15.05 -4.85 -12.84
N ILE A 261 14.92 -3.55 -12.58
CA ILE A 261 13.63 -2.90 -12.29
C ILE A 261 12.67 -3.05 -13.46
N GLU A 262 13.11 -2.74 -14.69
CA GLU A 262 12.23 -2.81 -15.85
C GLU A 262 11.83 -4.27 -16.14
N ARG A 263 12.76 -5.23 -16.03
CA ARG A 263 12.45 -6.66 -16.17
C ARG A 263 11.43 -7.14 -15.13
N THR A 264 11.58 -6.74 -13.87
CA THR A 264 10.64 -7.09 -12.80
C THR A 264 9.27 -6.48 -13.07
N LYS A 265 9.22 -5.21 -13.47
CA LYS A 265 8.00 -4.50 -13.82
C LYS A 265 7.27 -5.15 -15.00
N GLU A 266 7.96 -5.46 -16.09
CA GLU A 266 7.39 -6.15 -17.26
C GLU A 266 6.84 -7.52 -16.86
N ARG A 267 7.60 -8.30 -16.07
CA ARG A 267 7.17 -9.61 -15.57
C ARG A 267 5.87 -9.50 -14.78
N LEU A 268 5.78 -8.58 -13.82
CA LEU A 268 4.59 -8.42 -12.98
C LEU A 268 3.39 -7.89 -13.77
N LEU A 269 3.59 -6.89 -14.65
CA LEU A 269 2.52 -6.36 -15.49
C LEU A 269 1.94 -7.41 -16.43
N SER A 270 2.79 -8.28 -17.01
CA SER A 270 2.34 -9.39 -17.86
C SER A 270 1.43 -10.40 -17.13
N GLN A 271 1.49 -10.41 -15.79
CA GLN A 271 0.67 -11.26 -14.92
C GLN A 271 -0.58 -10.54 -14.39
N GLY A 272 -0.85 -9.32 -14.85
CA GLY A 272 -1.96 -8.50 -14.35
C GLY A 272 -1.73 -7.97 -12.94
N VAL A 273 -0.47 -7.85 -12.53
CA VAL A 273 -0.06 -7.29 -11.24
C VAL A 273 0.51 -5.89 -11.46
N HIS A 274 0.02 -4.92 -10.71
CA HIS A 274 0.53 -3.56 -10.75
C HIS A 274 1.85 -3.46 -9.99
N TYR A 275 2.81 -2.73 -10.54
CA TYR A 275 4.11 -2.52 -9.93
C TYR A 275 4.36 -1.01 -9.77
N HIS A 276 4.83 -0.61 -8.59
CA HIS A 276 5.23 0.75 -8.30
C HIS A 276 6.54 0.75 -7.51
N LEU A 277 7.55 1.43 -8.04
CA LEU A 277 8.80 1.70 -7.34
C LEU A 277 8.60 2.91 -6.43
N PHE A 278 8.88 2.75 -5.15
CA PHE A 278 8.73 3.79 -4.14
C PHE A 278 10.09 4.11 -3.52
N ARG A 279 10.54 5.34 -3.75
CA ARG A 279 11.75 5.84 -3.09
C ARG A 279 11.43 6.32 -1.69
N MET A 280 12.28 6.03 -0.71
CA MET A 280 12.05 6.47 0.67
C MET A 280 12.06 8.00 0.84
N ASP A 281 12.64 8.74 -0.11
CA ASP A 281 12.65 10.20 -0.17
C ASP A 281 11.47 10.81 -0.95
N SER A 282 10.57 9.99 -1.49
CA SER A 282 9.39 10.44 -2.25
C SER A 282 8.18 10.77 -1.37
N ASP A 283 7.21 11.49 -1.95
CA ASP A 283 6.03 11.97 -1.21
C ASP A 283 5.05 10.83 -0.92
N LEU A 284 4.61 10.69 0.33
CA LEU A 284 3.65 9.65 0.75
C LEU A 284 2.29 9.79 0.05
N GLY A 285 1.97 10.97 -0.46
CA GLY A 285 0.81 11.26 -1.30
C GLY A 285 0.76 10.40 -2.56
N ASP A 286 1.90 10.00 -3.13
CA ASP A 286 1.95 9.13 -4.31
C ASP A 286 1.36 7.74 -3.98
N ALA A 287 1.66 7.21 -2.80
CA ALA A 287 1.07 5.96 -2.32
C ALA A 287 -0.45 6.10 -2.12
N LEU A 288 -0.89 7.26 -1.60
CA LEU A 288 -2.31 7.54 -1.42
C LEU A 288 -3.05 7.65 -2.76
N GLN A 289 -2.44 8.30 -3.75
CA GLN A 289 -2.98 8.41 -5.11
C GLN A 289 -3.11 7.04 -5.77
N LEU A 290 -2.07 6.21 -5.65
CA LEU A 290 -2.08 4.85 -6.15
C LEU A 290 -3.22 4.04 -5.53
N PHE A 291 -3.40 4.13 -4.21
CA PHE A 291 -4.50 3.47 -3.51
C PHE A 291 -5.87 3.86 -4.07
N LEU A 292 -6.14 5.16 -4.23
CA LEU A 292 -7.42 5.62 -4.77
C LEU A 292 -7.65 5.13 -6.20
N LYS A 293 -6.61 5.18 -7.04
CA LYS A 293 -6.67 4.75 -8.44
C LYS A 293 -7.01 3.26 -8.55
N GLU A 294 -6.32 2.41 -7.78
CA GLU A 294 -6.52 0.97 -7.83
C GLU A 294 -7.84 0.56 -7.16
N ARG A 295 -8.25 1.26 -6.10
CA ARG A 295 -9.57 1.05 -5.49
C ARG A 295 -10.69 1.35 -6.48
N ILE A 296 -10.64 2.48 -7.20
CA ILE A 296 -11.69 2.85 -8.18
C ILE A 296 -11.88 1.77 -9.26
N ARG A 297 -10.83 1.03 -9.63
CA ARG A 297 -10.94 -0.05 -10.62
C ARG A 297 -11.71 -1.27 -10.11
N LEU A 298 -11.69 -1.50 -8.80
CA LEU A 298 -12.38 -2.62 -8.17
C LEU A 298 -13.86 -2.33 -7.89
N VAL A 299 -14.22 -1.06 -7.69
CA VAL A 299 -15.58 -0.63 -7.34
C VAL A 299 -16.49 -0.67 -8.56
#